data_AF-A0A2V6P8E0-F1
#
_entry.id   AF-A0A2V6P8E0-F1
#
_cell.length_a   1.000
_cell.length_b   1.000
_cell.length_c   1.000
_cell.angle_alpha   90.00
_cell.angle_beta   90.00
_cell.angle_gamma   90.00
#
_symmetry.space_group_name_H-M   'P 1'
#
loop_
_entity.id
_entity.type
_entity.pdbx_description
1 polymer ?
#
loop_
_entity_poly.entity_id
_entity_poly.type
_entity_poly.pdbx_seq_one_letter_code
_entity_poly.pdbx_strand_id
1 'polypeptide(L)'
;MVSASLLFLSHSGTGAQDALGLDHFKCYRIVEGTPANDFVQLHDQFDVTADGVVQFEHVFVRDPVLFCNPVKKATSTGQVTPIVNEDNHLKMYFIAPTTAQTRTVLVTNQFTGTAITPLVVFQPLILAVPTQKRPHGPPERLDHFKCHLVDGKSVDLPVALADQFDTERVFVGRPLLLCNPTVKIHGQTIAGTDRDPALQDNVIKPGNPDAHLVCYRVVSPPTTAPTATPTRAVQVINQFDKEIIKVADPILLCVPSRKQLAG
;
A
#
# COMPACT_ATOMS: atom_id res chain seq x y z
N MET A 1 -19.33 18.22 -51.35
CA MET A 1 -18.15 17.65 -50.67
C MET A 1 -18.21 18.08 -49.21
N VAL A 2 -18.66 17.21 -48.31
CA VAL A 2 -18.63 17.47 -46.87
C VAL A 2 -17.55 16.55 -46.31
N SER A 3 -16.42 17.14 -45.92
CA SER A 3 -15.29 16.41 -45.34
C SER A 3 -15.59 16.17 -43.86
N ALA A 4 -15.87 14.92 -43.50
CA ALA A 4 -16.00 14.49 -42.12
C ALA A 4 -14.59 14.21 -41.57
N SER A 5 -14.06 15.13 -40.77
CA SER A 5 -12.86 14.88 -39.97
C SER A 5 -13.22 13.97 -38.80
N LEU A 6 -12.80 12.71 -38.87
CA LEU A 6 -12.80 11.82 -37.70
C LEU A 6 -11.75 12.32 -36.71
N LEU A 7 -12.21 12.89 -35.60
CA LEU A 7 -11.40 13.07 -34.39
C LEU A 7 -11.28 11.71 -33.68
N PHE A 8 -10.09 11.13 -33.72
CA PHE A 8 -9.72 10.04 -32.84
C PHE A 8 -9.56 10.59 -31.41
N LEU A 9 -10.49 10.26 -30.51
CA LEU A 9 -10.28 10.43 -29.07
C LEU A 9 -9.35 9.31 -28.57
N SER A 10 -8.07 9.63 -28.39
CA SER A 10 -7.14 8.81 -27.62
C SER A 10 -7.59 8.79 -26.15
N HIS A 11 -8.09 7.65 -25.68
CA HIS A 11 -8.38 7.43 -24.26
C HIS A 11 -7.09 7.00 -23.55
N SER A 12 -6.30 7.98 -23.10
CA SER A 12 -5.14 7.76 -22.23
C SER A 12 -5.60 7.52 -20.79
N GLY A 13 -5.94 6.26 -20.50
CA GLY A 13 -6.29 5.79 -19.15
C GLY A 13 -5.11 5.64 -18.19
N THR A 14 -4.06 6.47 -18.31
CA THR A 14 -2.76 6.35 -17.61
C THR A 14 -2.50 7.42 -16.54
N GLY A 15 -3.37 8.41 -16.39
CA GLY A 15 -3.01 9.68 -15.72
C GLY A 15 -2.60 9.64 -14.23
N ALA A 16 -3.01 8.65 -13.44
CA ALA A 16 -2.73 8.63 -12.00
C ALA A 16 -1.55 7.73 -11.58
N GLN A 17 -1.33 6.60 -12.25
CA GLN A 17 -0.26 5.65 -11.92
C GLN A 17 1.11 6.19 -12.36
N ASP A 18 1.18 6.68 -13.59
CA ASP A 18 2.43 7.20 -14.18
C ASP A 18 2.88 8.50 -13.49
N ALA A 19 1.92 9.34 -13.08
CA ALA A 19 2.20 10.59 -12.39
C ALA A 19 2.70 10.43 -10.94
N LEU A 20 2.45 9.30 -10.28
CA LEU A 20 2.91 9.01 -8.92
C LEU A 20 4.09 8.03 -8.88
N GLY A 21 4.38 7.33 -9.99
CA GLY A 21 5.48 6.37 -10.09
C GLY A 21 5.29 5.13 -9.21
N LEU A 22 4.05 4.78 -8.87
CA LEU A 22 3.72 3.71 -7.94
C LEU A 22 2.84 2.64 -8.62
N ASP A 23 3.17 1.37 -8.39
CA ASP A 23 2.35 0.26 -8.85
C ASP A 23 1.02 0.16 -8.11
N HIS A 24 0.04 -0.49 -8.74
CA HIS A 24 -1.03 -1.12 -7.96
C HIS A 24 -0.46 -2.36 -7.27
N PHE A 25 -0.98 -2.71 -6.11
CA PHE A 25 -0.57 -3.92 -5.41
C PHE A 25 -1.72 -4.86 -5.09
N LYS A 26 -1.53 -6.15 -5.35
CA LYS A 26 -2.40 -7.23 -4.91
C LYS A 26 -1.80 -7.88 -3.66
N CYS A 27 -2.51 -7.80 -2.55
CA CYS A 27 -1.99 -8.19 -1.24
C CYS A 27 -2.62 -9.50 -0.74
N TYR A 28 -1.75 -10.48 -0.50
CA TYR A 28 -2.05 -11.83 -0.05
C TYR A 28 -1.85 -11.95 1.45
N ARG A 29 -2.76 -12.66 2.12
CA ARG A 29 -2.63 -12.99 3.54
C ARG A 29 -1.38 -13.84 3.76
N ILE A 30 -0.51 -13.42 4.66
CA ILE A 30 0.57 -14.25 5.19
C ILE A 30 -0.05 -15.19 6.24
N VAL A 31 0.13 -16.49 6.05
CA VAL A 31 -0.36 -17.53 6.97
C VAL A 31 0.77 -18.19 7.76
N GLU A 32 2.00 -18.10 7.27
CA GLU A 32 3.22 -18.47 7.99
C GLU A 32 4.31 -17.44 7.66
N GLY A 33 4.94 -16.89 8.70
CA GLY A 33 6.04 -15.92 8.59
C GLY A 33 6.57 -15.56 9.98
N THR A 34 7.80 -15.03 10.03
CA THR A 34 8.47 -14.70 11.30
C THR A 34 8.12 -13.26 11.71
N PRO A 35 7.78 -13.01 13.00
CA PRO A 35 7.58 -11.65 13.49
C PRO A 35 8.87 -10.82 13.41
N ALA A 36 8.75 -9.53 13.07
CA ALA A 36 9.92 -8.64 13.00
C ALA A 36 10.55 -8.42 14.38
N ASN A 37 9.72 -8.26 15.42
CA ASN A 37 10.10 -8.04 16.81
C ASN A 37 11.14 -6.92 17.00
N ASP A 38 10.88 -5.77 16.38
CA ASP A 38 11.84 -4.67 16.33
C ASP A 38 11.18 -3.31 16.58
N PHE A 39 11.96 -2.34 17.07
CA PHE A 39 11.51 -0.98 17.32
C PHE A 39 11.90 -0.05 16.18
N VAL A 40 10.96 0.80 15.79
CA VAL A 40 11.17 1.86 14.80
C VAL A 40 10.49 3.13 15.26
N GLN A 41 10.95 4.25 14.71
CA GLN A 41 10.21 5.51 14.79
C GLN A 41 9.60 5.83 13.43
N LEU A 42 8.34 6.25 13.45
CA LEU A 42 7.59 6.61 12.25
C LEU A 42 7.07 8.04 12.38
N HIS A 43 7.09 8.76 11.29
CA HIS A 43 6.35 10.01 11.13
C HIS A 43 5.79 10.06 9.71
N ASP A 44 4.49 10.33 9.59
CA ASP A 44 3.87 10.70 8.33
C ASP A 44 3.18 12.07 8.45
N GLN A 45 2.54 12.52 7.37
CA GLN A 45 1.91 13.84 7.33
C GLN A 45 0.80 14.11 8.38
N PHE A 46 0.42 13.11 9.18
CA PHE A 46 -0.53 13.27 10.27
C PHE A 46 0.14 13.47 11.64
N ASP A 47 1.44 13.24 11.76
CA ASP A 47 2.16 13.40 13.04
C ASP A 47 2.85 14.77 13.09
N VAL A 48 2.09 15.81 12.72
CA VAL A 48 2.47 17.21 12.81
C VAL A 48 1.45 17.91 13.70
N THR A 49 1.93 18.62 14.72
CA THR A 49 1.07 19.39 15.62
C THR A 49 0.50 20.62 14.94
N ALA A 50 -0.50 21.27 15.56
CA ALA A 50 -1.12 22.48 15.02
C ALA A 50 -0.14 23.65 14.82
N ASP A 51 0.94 23.70 15.61
CA ASP A 51 2.04 24.66 15.50
C ASP A 51 3.16 24.19 14.54
N GLY A 52 2.95 23.10 13.81
CA GLY A 52 3.86 22.63 12.76
C GLY A 52 5.02 21.77 13.25
N VAL A 53 4.99 21.28 14.49
CA VAL A 53 6.06 20.46 15.06
C VAL A 53 5.85 18.99 14.69
N VAL A 54 6.85 18.42 14.02
CA VAL A 54 6.92 16.99 13.69
C VAL A 54 7.07 16.15 14.95
N GLN A 55 6.26 15.11 15.08
CA GLN A 55 6.28 14.13 16.16
C GLN A 55 6.61 12.74 15.59
N PHE A 56 7.55 12.04 16.22
CA PHE A 56 7.85 10.66 15.88
C PHE A 56 7.11 9.71 16.82
N GLU A 57 6.38 8.76 16.24
CA GLU A 57 5.77 7.66 16.97
C GLU A 57 6.78 6.53 17.13
N HIS A 58 7.03 6.10 18.37
CA HIS A 58 7.83 4.93 18.66
C HIS A 58 6.93 3.69 18.65
N VAL A 59 7.16 2.78 17.71
CA VAL A 59 6.34 1.58 17.53
C VAL A 59 7.19 0.32 17.51
N PHE A 60 6.60 -0.76 18.03
CA PHE A 60 7.10 -2.12 17.92
C PHE A 60 6.46 -2.79 16.71
N VAL A 61 7.30 -3.28 15.79
CA VAL A 61 6.91 -4.02 14.58
C VAL A 61 6.77 -5.50 14.95
N ARG A 62 5.57 -6.05 14.70
CA ARG A 62 5.15 -7.37 15.19
C ARG A 62 5.07 -8.38 14.05
N ASP A 63 3.99 -9.15 14.01
CA ASP A 63 3.75 -10.22 13.06
C ASP A 63 3.52 -9.68 11.64
N PRO A 64 4.06 -10.35 10.60
CA PRO A 64 3.74 -10.04 9.22
C PRO A 64 2.33 -10.50 8.88
N VAL A 65 1.59 -9.69 8.12
CA VAL A 65 0.16 -9.93 7.83
C VAL A 65 -0.15 -10.04 6.34
N LEU A 66 0.52 -9.25 5.51
CA LEU A 66 0.28 -9.21 4.07
C LEU A 66 1.59 -9.17 3.31
N PHE A 67 1.59 -9.85 2.18
CA PHE A 67 2.61 -9.74 1.17
C PHE A 67 1.96 -9.26 -0.13
N CYS A 68 2.47 -8.20 -0.70
CA CYS A 68 1.84 -7.51 -1.81
C CYS A 68 2.73 -7.51 -3.05
N ASN A 69 2.22 -8.10 -4.13
CA ASN A 69 2.84 -8.08 -5.44
C ASN A 69 2.39 -6.85 -6.23
N PRO A 70 3.23 -6.31 -7.13
CA PRO A 70 2.74 -5.36 -8.12
C PRO A 70 1.75 -6.09 -9.04
N VAL A 71 0.64 -5.42 -9.40
CA VAL A 71 -0.46 -6.07 -10.12
C VAL A 71 -0.93 -5.26 -11.32
N LYS A 72 -1.10 -5.94 -12.45
CA LYS A 72 -1.83 -5.40 -13.59
C LYS A 72 -3.32 -5.46 -13.29
N LYS A 73 -4.02 -4.34 -13.47
CA LYS A 73 -5.47 -4.24 -13.29
C LYS A 73 -6.16 -3.93 -14.62
N ALA A 74 -7.27 -4.59 -14.90
CA ALA A 74 -8.17 -4.21 -15.99
C ALA A 74 -9.60 -4.02 -15.46
N THR A 75 -10.28 -2.96 -15.90
CA THR A 75 -11.67 -2.68 -15.50
C THR A 75 -12.67 -3.23 -16.51
N SER A 76 -13.91 -3.37 -16.04
CA SER A 76 -15.15 -3.03 -16.76
C SER A 76 -15.06 -2.51 -18.19
N THR A 77 -14.55 -1.29 -18.24
CA THR A 77 -14.58 -0.38 -19.38
C THR A 77 -13.38 -0.57 -20.32
N GLY A 78 -12.54 -1.58 -20.07
CA GLY A 78 -11.33 -1.85 -20.84
C GLY A 78 -10.12 -1.01 -20.44
N GLN A 79 -10.21 -0.19 -19.39
CA GLN A 79 -9.05 0.53 -18.86
C GLN A 79 -8.07 -0.46 -18.24
N VAL A 80 -6.83 -0.46 -18.72
CA VAL A 80 -5.75 -1.30 -18.22
C VAL A 80 -4.70 -0.44 -17.54
N THR A 81 -4.28 -0.87 -16.36
CA THR A 81 -3.22 -0.28 -15.56
C THR A 81 -2.11 -1.32 -15.44
N PRO A 82 -0.95 -1.15 -16.11
CA PRO A 82 0.10 -2.17 -16.18
C PRO A 82 0.92 -2.25 -14.89
N ILE A 83 1.77 -3.27 -14.79
CA ILE A 83 2.88 -3.28 -13.83
C ILE A 83 3.98 -2.40 -14.42
N VAL A 84 4.44 -1.41 -13.65
CA VAL A 84 5.51 -0.47 -13.99
C VAL A 84 6.86 -1.01 -13.52
N ASN A 85 6.93 -1.59 -12.32
CA ASN A 85 8.14 -2.22 -11.81
C ASN A 85 7.83 -3.58 -11.16
N GLU A 86 8.34 -4.66 -11.76
CA GLU A 86 8.14 -6.01 -11.25
C GLU A 86 8.88 -6.28 -9.93
N ASP A 87 9.89 -5.48 -9.58
CA ASP A 87 10.65 -5.62 -8.33
C ASP A 87 9.92 -4.99 -7.13
N ASN A 88 8.93 -4.13 -7.36
CA ASN A 88 8.21 -3.43 -6.30
C ASN A 88 7.25 -4.37 -5.55
N HIS A 89 7.68 -4.92 -4.42
CA HIS A 89 6.82 -5.66 -3.50
C HIS A 89 6.82 -5.04 -2.11
N LEU A 90 5.72 -5.24 -1.38
CA LEU A 90 5.59 -4.82 0.01
C LEU A 90 5.37 -6.02 0.92
N LYS A 91 5.96 -6.01 2.10
CA LYS A 91 5.55 -6.83 3.24
C LYS A 91 4.99 -5.91 4.31
N MET A 92 3.83 -6.27 4.84
CA MET A 92 3.08 -5.47 5.81
C MET A 92 3.10 -6.16 7.16
N TYR A 93 3.38 -5.39 8.21
CA TYR A 93 3.46 -5.86 9.59
C TYR A 93 2.52 -5.09 10.48
N PHE A 94 1.97 -5.74 11.50
CA PHE A 94 1.31 -5.01 12.59
C PHE A 94 2.31 -4.13 13.35
N ILE A 95 1.84 -2.97 13.80
CA ILE A 95 2.59 -2.06 14.67
C ILE A 95 1.79 -1.72 15.93
N ALA A 96 2.48 -1.55 17.06
CA ALA A 96 1.90 -1.12 18.33
C ALA A 96 2.97 -0.55 19.28
N PRO A 97 2.64 0.30 20.26
CA PRO A 97 1.35 0.96 20.43
C PRO A 97 1.13 2.02 19.34
N THR A 98 -0.11 2.39 19.10
CA THR A 98 -0.49 3.42 18.12
C THR A 98 -1.50 4.34 18.75
N THR A 99 -1.38 5.65 18.53
CA THR A 99 -2.33 6.61 19.05
C THR A 99 -3.52 6.75 18.11
N ALA A 100 -4.73 6.64 18.65
CA ALA A 100 -5.94 6.84 17.86
C ALA A 100 -6.18 8.33 17.62
N GLN A 101 -6.28 8.70 16.36
CA GLN A 101 -6.78 10.01 15.95
C GLN A 101 -7.76 9.79 14.79
N THR A 102 -8.97 10.28 14.97
CA THR A 102 -9.99 10.23 13.92
C THR A 102 -9.96 11.51 13.13
N ARG A 103 -9.87 11.42 11.80
CA ARG A 103 -9.89 12.57 10.90
C ARG A 103 -10.52 12.22 9.56
N THR A 104 -11.14 13.20 8.91
CA THR A 104 -11.64 13.03 7.55
C THR A 104 -10.58 13.50 6.56
N VAL A 105 -10.28 12.67 5.56
CA VAL A 105 -9.41 13.04 4.45
C VAL A 105 -10.14 12.86 3.14
N LEU A 106 -9.70 13.61 2.16
CA LEU A 106 -10.24 13.59 0.81
C LEU A 106 -9.21 12.90 -0.09
N VAL A 107 -9.60 11.82 -0.75
CA VAL A 107 -8.73 11.05 -1.65
C VAL A 107 -9.22 11.11 -3.09
N THR A 108 -8.28 11.04 -4.03
CA THR A 108 -8.56 10.83 -5.45
C THR A 108 -7.72 9.67 -5.96
N ASN A 109 -8.36 8.76 -6.68
CA ASN A 109 -7.68 7.68 -7.38
C ASN A 109 -8.48 7.25 -8.61
N GLN A 110 -7.99 6.23 -9.29
CA GLN A 110 -8.57 5.78 -10.55
C GLN A 110 -9.96 5.16 -10.44
N PHE A 111 -10.45 4.80 -9.24
CA PHE A 111 -11.84 4.38 -9.05
C PHE A 111 -12.80 5.57 -8.93
N THR A 112 -12.30 6.71 -8.48
CA THR A 112 -13.10 7.91 -8.26
C THR A 112 -13.01 8.87 -9.44
N GLY A 113 -12.06 8.66 -10.36
CA GLY A 113 -11.84 9.55 -11.51
C GLY A 113 -11.44 10.94 -11.04
N THR A 114 -12.24 11.95 -11.40
CA THR A 114 -12.10 13.33 -10.89
C THR A 114 -12.84 13.57 -9.58
N ALA A 115 -13.68 12.63 -9.14
CA ALA A 115 -14.41 12.78 -7.90
C ALA A 115 -13.48 12.63 -6.69
N ILE A 116 -13.66 13.53 -5.74
CA ILE A 116 -12.98 13.50 -4.45
C ILE A 116 -13.82 12.66 -3.49
N THR A 117 -13.21 11.63 -2.88
CA THR A 117 -13.89 10.71 -1.97
C THR A 117 -13.45 10.95 -0.53
N PRO A 118 -14.38 11.21 0.40
CA PRO A 118 -14.04 11.30 1.81
C PRO A 118 -13.79 9.91 2.42
N LEU A 119 -12.72 9.79 3.19
CA LEU A 119 -12.42 8.65 4.05
C LEU A 119 -12.34 9.13 5.50
N VAL A 120 -12.94 8.37 6.42
CA VAL A 120 -12.70 8.54 7.86
C VAL A 120 -11.47 7.72 8.20
N VAL A 121 -10.40 8.37 8.65
CA VAL A 121 -9.13 7.76 9.02
C VAL A 121 -9.08 7.61 10.52
N PHE A 122 -8.60 6.45 10.99
CA PHE A 122 -8.45 6.12 12.40
C PHE A 122 -6.95 5.91 12.74
N GLN A 123 -6.66 5.10 13.77
CA GLN A 123 -5.30 4.78 14.18
C GLN A 123 -4.45 4.16 13.06
N PRO A 124 -3.13 4.38 13.06
CA PRO A 124 -2.23 3.53 12.31
C PRO A 124 -2.31 2.10 12.86
N LEU A 125 -2.11 1.10 11.99
CA LEU A 125 -2.13 -0.31 12.37
C LEU A 125 -1.03 -1.11 11.69
N ILE A 126 -0.59 -0.67 10.51
CA ILE A 126 0.31 -1.42 9.65
C ILE A 126 1.51 -0.56 9.25
N LEU A 127 2.69 -1.17 9.27
CA LEU A 127 3.87 -0.67 8.55
C LEU A 127 4.07 -1.54 7.30
N ALA A 128 3.99 -0.94 6.13
CA ALA A 128 4.33 -1.58 4.86
C ALA A 128 5.78 -1.22 4.48
N VAL A 129 6.60 -2.23 4.21
CA VAL A 129 8.01 -2.04 3.89
C VAL A 129 8.35 -2.64 2.53
N PRO A 130 9.20 -1.97 1.72
CA PRO A 130 9.78 -2.54 0.52
C PRO A 130 10.41 -3.90 0.82
N THR A 131 10.09 -4.90 0.02
CA THR A 131 10.55 -6.27 0.23
C THR A 131 10.98 -6.89 -1.09
N GLN A 132 12.17 -7.49 -1.13
CA GLN A 132 12.60 -8.31 -2.26
C GLN A 132 11.79 -9.60 -2.31
N LYS A 133 11.34 -10.01 -3.49
CA LYS A 133 10.76 -11.33 -3.78
C LYS A 133 11.64 -12.09 -4.75
N ARG A 134 12.28 -13.18 -4.36
CA ARG A 134 13.08 -13.96 -5.33
C ARG A 134 12.19 -14.57 -6.43
N PRO A 135 12.65 -14.61 -7.70
CA PRO A 135 13.99 -14.20 -8.17
C PRO A 135 14.16 -12.70 -8.50
N HIS A 136 13.14 -11.86 -8.31
CA HIS A 136 13.17 -10.42 -8.59
C HIS A 136 14.19 -9.67 -7.72
N GLY A 137 14.59 -8.49 -8.19
CA GLY A 137 15.48 -7.58 -7.49
C GLY A 137 14.83 -7.01 -6.22
N PRO A 138 15.63 -6.41 -5.31
CA PRO A 138 15.07 -5.60 -4.25
C PRO A 138 14.41 -4.33 -4.82
N PRO A 139 13.32 -3.82 -4.23
CA PRO A 139 12.78 -2.52 -4.62
C PRO A 139 13.79 -1.41 -4.31
N GLU A 140 14.12 -0.57 -5.29
CA GLU A 140 15.11 0.51 -5.12
C GLU A 140 14.49 1.87 -4.76
N ARG A 141 13.24 2.11 -5.19
CA ARG A 141 12.58 3.43 -5.10
C ARG A 141 11.16 3.37 -4.51
N LEU A 142 10.83 2.25 -3.87
CA LEU A 142 9.55 2.08 -3.22
C LEU A 142 9.62 2.62 -1.79
N ASP A 143 8.65 3.44 -1.41
CA ASP A 143 8.60 4.02 -0.08
C ASP A 143 8.16 3.02 0.99
N HIS A 144 8.49 3.35 2.24
CA HIS A 144 7.83 2.75 3.39
C HIS A 144 6.50 3.46 3.62
N PHE A 145 5.50 2.73 4.10
CA PHE A 145 4.20 3.32 4.39
C PHE A 145 3.72 3.06 5.81
N LYS A 146 3.26 4.11 6.48
CA LYS A 146 2.43 4.00 7.69
C LYS A 146 0.98 3.93 7.23
N CYS A 147 0.30 2.82 7.52
CA CYS A 147 -1.06 2.60 7.07
C CYS A 147 -2.05 2.67 8.23
N HIS A 148 -3.07 3.50 8.01
CA HIS A 148 -4.17 3.77 8.91
C HIS A 148 -5.40 2.98 8.50
N LEU A 149 -6.14 2.50 9.50
CA LEU A 149 -7.49 2.01 9.25
C LEU A 149 -8.34 3.15 8.69
N VAL A 150 -9.17 2.83 7.71
CA VAL A 150 -10.15 3.78 7.16
C VAL A 150 -11.52 3.15 7.02
N ASP A 151 -12.54 4.02 7.03
CA ASP A 151 -13.88 3.70 6.57
C ASP A 151 -14.30 4.66 5.45
N GLY A 152 -15.16 4.19 4.58
CA GLY A 152 -15.59 4.92 3.40
C GLY A 152 -16.53 4.10 2.52
N LYS A 153 -17.10 4.76 1.51
CA LYS A 153 -18.04 4.10 0.59
C LYS A 153 -17.34 2.99 -0.21
N SER A 154 -18.06 1.90 -0.41
CA SER A 154 -17.63 0.82 -1.29
C SER A 154 -17.59 1.29 -2.74
N VAL A 155 -16.59 0.82 -3.47
CA VAL A 155 -16.46 1.09 -4.90
C VAL A 155 -17.36 0.15 -5.70
N ASP A 156 -17.51 -1.08 -5.24
CA ASP A 156 -18.38 -2.12 -5.82
C ASP A 156 -18.15 -2.36 -7.32
N LEU A 157 -16.89 -2.50 -7.71
CA LEU A 157 -16.50 -2.68 -9.12
C LEU A 157 -15.81 -4.02 -9.37
N PRO A 158 -16.21 -4.77 -10.41
CA PRO A 158 -15.46 -5.92 -10.87
C PRO A 158 -14.20 -5.49 -11.62
N VAL A 159 -13.08 -6.13 -11.31
CA VAL A 159 -11.80 -5.93 -12.00
C VAL A 159 -11.14 -7.28 -12.28
N ALA A 160 -10.35 -7.34 -13.35
CA ALA A 160 -9.41 -8.43 -13.56
C ALA A 160 -8.04 -8.01 -13.03
N LEU A 161 -7.41 -8.89 -12.24
CA LEU A 161 -6.09 -8.71 -11.66
C LEU A 161 -5.16 -9.80 -12.20
N ALA A 162 -3.95 -9.41 -12.57
CA ALA A 162 -2.90 -10.35 -12.97
C ALA A 162 -1.58 -9.91 -12.33
N ASP A 163 -0.93 -10.83 -11.62
CA ASP A 163 0.39 -10.64 -11.03
C ASP A 163 1.27 -11.89 -11.23
N GLN A 164 2.36 -11.96 -10.48
CA GLN A 164 3.33 -13.04 -10.57
C GLN A 164 2.87 -14.38 -9.96
N PHE A 165 1.65 -14.48 -9.43
CA PHE A 165 1.08 -15.72 -8.90
C PHE A 165 -0.08 -16.25 -9.74
N ASP A 166 -0.98 -15.39 -10.19
CA ASP A 166 -2.14 -15.81 -10.96
C ASP A 166 -2.80 -14.66 -11.73
N THR A 167 -3.89 -15.01 -12.42
CA THR A 167 -4.84 -14.07 -13.00
C THR A 167 -6.23 -14.44 -12.51
N GLU A 168 -6.99 -13.46 -12.02
CA GLU A 168 -8.35 -13.67 -11.53
C GLU A 168 -9.25 -12.46 -11.76
N ARG A 169 -10.55 -12.66 -11.58
CA ARG A 169 -11.53 -11.58 -11.49
C ARG A 169 -11.98 -11.45 -10.04
N VAL A 170 -11.99 -10.23 -9.52
CA VAL A 170 -12.44 -9.93 -8.16
C VAL A 170 -13.42 -8.78 -8.17
N PHE A 171 -14.18 -8.66 -7.07
CA PHE A 171 -14.96 -7.48 -6.77
C PHE A 171 -14.20 -6.58 -5.78
N VAL A 172 -14.00 -5.32 -6.15
CA VAL A 172 -13.37 -4.30 -5.30
C VAL A 172 -14.45 -3.67 -4.44
N GLY A 173 -14.35 -3.86 -3.13
CA GLY A 173 -15.33 -3.38 -2.15
C GLY A 173 -14.93 -2.07 -1.47
N ARG A 174 -15.13 -2.01 -0.15
CA ARG A 174 -14.82 -0.84 0.69
C ARG A 174 -13.32 -0.64 0.92
N PRO A 175 -12.87 0.62 1.09
CA PRO A 175 -11.52 0.91 1.55
C PRO A 175 -11.32 0.38 2.98
N LEU A 176 -10.12 -0.09 3.28
CA LEU A 176 -9.75 -0.63 4.59
C LEU A 176 -8.48 0.02 5.14
N LEU A 177 -7.52 0.37 4.27
CA LEU A 177 -6.31 1.08 4.68
C LEU A 177 -6.06 2.32 3.81
N LEU A 178 -5.56 3.37 4.45
CA LEU A 178 -4.86 4.47 3.80
C LEU A 178 -3.41 4.42 4.25
N CYS A 179 -2.50 4.20 3.30
CA CYS A 179 -1.06 4.09 3.51
C CYS A 179 -0.37 5.37 3.05
N ASN A 180 0.23 6.06 4.01
CA ASN A 180 0.98 7.29 3.78
C ASN A 180 2.47 6.97 3.67
N PRO A 181 3.19 7.54 2.70
CA PRO A 181 4.66 7.50 2.71
C PRO A 181 5.15 8.03 4.05
N THR A 182 6.05 7.29 4.71
CA THR A 182 6.48 7.60 6.07
C THR A 182 8.00 7.73 6.15
N VAL A 183 8.45 8.68 6.96
CA VAL A 183 9.83 8.68 7.44
C VAL A 183 9.96 7.56 8.46
N LYS A 184 10.93 6.66 8.26
CA LYS A 184 11.26 5.58 9.19
C LYS A 184 12.66 5.77 9.72
N ILE A 185 12.82 5.65 11.03
CA ILE A 185 14.12 5.52 11.69
C ILE A 185 14.21 4.12 12.29
N HIS A 186 15.30 3.42 11.99
CA HIS A 186 15.52 2.03 12.39
C HIS A 186 16.72 1.91 13.35
N GLY A 187 16.67 0.96 14.29
CA GLY A 187 17.80 0.68 15.18
C GLY A 187 17.96 1.61 16.38
N GLN A 188 16.92 2.36 16.79
CA GLN A 188 16.93 3.11 18.04
C GLN A 188 16.29 2.30 19.18
N THR A 189 17.09 1.93 20.19
CA THR A 189 16.60 1.35 21.45
C THR A 189 15.82 2.41 22.24
N ILE A 190 14.76 2.03 22.97
CA ILE A 190 13.93 2.93 23.81
C ILE A 190 14.68 3.45 25.07
N ALA A 191 16.01 3.47 25.05
CA ALA A 191 16.79 4.18 26.07
C ALA A 191 16.92 5.64 25.63
N GLY A 192 15.85 6.40 25.84
CA GLY A 192 15.84 7.83 25.56
C GLY A 192 16.87 8.55 26.42
N THR A 193 17.97 8.97 25.80
CA THR A 193 18.70 10.19 26.11
C THR A 193 19.66 10.44 24.96
N ASP A 194 19.60 11.67 24.45
CA ASP A 194 20.52 12.30 23.51
C ASP A 194 20.30 12.04 22.02
N ARG A 195 20.07 13.17 21.33
CA ARG A 195 20.20 13.31 19.87
C ARG A 195 21.65 13.00 19.51
N ASP A 196 21.98 11.74 19.31
CA ASP A 196 23.24 11.37 18.69
C ASP A 196 23.19 11.82 17.21
N PRO A 197 24.03 12.78 16.78
CA PRO A 197 24.10 13.23 15.40
C PRO A 197 24.47 12.09 14.42
N ALA A 198 25.07 10.99 14.90
CA ALA A 198 25.37 9.80 14.10
C ALA A 198 24.13 8.97 13.71
N LEU A 199 22.95 9.26 14.28
CA LEU A 199 21.69 8.57 13.96
C LEU A 199 21.02 9.09 12.66
N GLN A 200 21.59 10.11 12.01
CA GLN A 200 21.09 10.60 10.71
C GLN A 200 21.20 9.56 9.59
N ASP A 201 22.12 8.60 9.70
CA ASP A 201 22.35 7.56 8.67
C ASP A 201 21.26 6.46 8.64
N ASN A 202 20.40 6.38 9.66
CA ASN A 202 19.29 5.40 9.74
C ASN A 202 17.92 5.99 9.38
N VAL A 203 17.87 7.23 8.88
CA VAL A 203 16.62 7.91 8.50
C VAL A 203 16.27 7.60 7.05
N ILE A 204 15.21 6.83 6.85
CA ILE A 204 14.65 6.55 5.54
C ILE A 204 13.53 7.56 5.29
N LYS A 205 13.72 8.45 4.31
CA LYS A 205 12.72 9.44 3.90
C LYS A 205 11.94 8.94 2.67
N PRO A 206 10.66 9.30 2.53
CA PRO A 206 9.91 8.97 1.34
C PRO A 206 10.45 9.75 0.13
N GLY A 207 10.61 9.07 -1.00
CA GLY A 207 11.01 9.65 -2.28
C GLY A 207 9.89 10.44 -2.93
N ASN A 208 8.62 10.07 -2.71
CA ASN A 208 7.46 10.81 -3.18
C ASN A 208 6.38 10.96 -2.09
N PRO A 209 6.34 12.09 -1.36
CA PRO A 209 5.39 12.29 -0.26
C PRO A 209 3.92 12.32 -0.71
N ASP A 210 3.64 12.54 -1.99
CA ASP A 210 2.28 12.58 -2.55
C ASP A 210 1.77 11.21 -3.02
N ALA A 211 2.63 10.19 -3.07
CA ALA A 211 2.30 8.86 -3.59
C ALA A 211 1.71 7.95 -2.50
N HIS A 212 0.47 8.21 -2.07
CA HIS A 212 -0.21 7.35 -1.10
C HIS A 212 -0.79 6.09 -1.74
N LEU A 213 -1.16 5.10 -0.91
CA LEU A 213 -2.01 3.98 -1.33
C LEU A 213 -3.34 4.02 -0.57
N VAL A 214 -4.44 3.73 -1.26
CA VAL A 214 -5.69 3.28 -0.63
C VAL A 214 -5.86 1.80 -0.93
N CYS A 215 -6.03 0.98 0.11
CA CYS A 215 -6.24 -0.45 -0.02
C CYS A 215 -7.70 -0.82 0.17
N TYR A 216 -8.28 -1.39 -0.86
CA TYR A 216 -9.66 -1.84 -0.90
C TYR A 216 -9.75 -3.33 -0.64
N ARG A 217 -10.79 -3.77 0.06
CA ARG A 217 -11.11 -5.19 0.18
C ARG A 217 -11.38 -5.77 -1.20
N VAL A 218 -10.78 -6.90 -1.52
CA VAL A 218 -11.17 -7.70 -2.69
C VAL A 218 -11.89 -8.96 -2.25
N VAL A 219 -12.87 -9.37 -3.06
CA VAL A 219 -13.62 -10.61 -2.86
C VAL A 219 -13.64 -11.35 -4.19
N SER A 220 -13.09 -12.56 -4.21
CA SER A 220 -13.20 -13.44 -5.37
C SER A 220 -14.64 -13.96 -5.48
N PRO A 221 -15.18 -14.15 -6.70
CA PRO A 221 -16.49 -14.73 -6.91
C PRO A 221 -16.62 -16.10 -6.20
N PRO A 222 -17.80 -16.47 -5.70
CA PRO A 222 -18.01 -17.79 -5.11
C PRO A 222 -17.63 -18.88 -6.12
N THR A 223 -16.65 -19.72 -5.77
CA THR A 223 -16.37 -20.93 -6.53
C THR A 223 -17.37 -22.02 -6.13
N THR A 224 -17.86 -22.77 -7.11
CA THR A 224 -18.87 -23.84 -6.93
C THR A 224 -18.35 -25.07 -6.17
N ALA A 225 -17.08 -25.09 -5.75
CA ALA A 225 -16.49 -26.17 -4.97
C ALA A 225 -15.66 -25.60 -3.80
N PRO A 226 -15.86 -26.07 -2.56
CA PRO A 226 -14.98 -25.73 -1.44
C PRO A 226 -13.63 -26.41 -1.66
N THR A 227 -12.73 -25.72 -2.35
CA THR A 227 -11.33 -26.14 -2.47
C THR A 227 -10.54 -25.37 -1.43
N ALA A 228 -9.74 -26.08 -0.61
CA ALA A 228 -8.81 -25.42 0.30
C ALA A 228 -7.93 -24.46 -0.50
N THR A 229 -7.85 -23.20 -0.04
CA THR A 229 -6.98 -22.19 -0.68
C THR A 229 -5.54 -22.70 -0.69
N PRO A 230 -4.92 -22.88 -1.87
CA PRO A 230 -3.53 -23.29 -1.94
C PRO A 230 -2.65 -22.19 -1.35
N THR A 231 -1.72 -22.58 -0.48
CA THR A 231 -0.68 -21.67 0.02
C THR A 231 0.52 -21.68 -0.91
N ARG A 232 1.21 -20.55 -1.01
CA ARG A 232 2.41 -20.38 -1.85
C ARG A 232 3.58 -19.99 -0.96
N ALA A 233 4.70 -20.70 -1.10
CA ALA A 233 5.95 -20.34 -0.44
C ALA A 233 6.66 -19.23 -1.24
N VAL A 234 7.09 -18.18 -0.56
CA VAL A 234 7.73 -17.00 -1.17
C VAL A 234 9.00 -16.69 -0.40
N GLN A 235 10.15 -16.72 -1.07
CA GLN A 235 11.40 -16.27 -0.47
C GLN A 235 11.48 -14.74 -0.51
N VAL A 236 11.56 -14.13 0.67
CA VAL A 236 11.54 -12.68 0.86
C VAL A 236 12.76 -12.18 1.61
N ILE A 237 13.20 -10.98 1.30
CA ILE A 237 14.29 -10.28 2.00
C ILE A 237 13.88 -8.82 2.18
N ASN A 238 13.92 -8.32 3.41
CA ASN A 238 13.79 -6.89 3.71
C ASN A 238 14.68 -6.50 4.89
N GLN A 239 14.49 -5.32 5.46
CA GLN A 239 15.33 -4.83 6.56
C GLN A 239 15.21 -5.62 7.87
N PHE A 240 14.16 -6.42 8.06
CA PHE A 240 13.90 -7.14 9.30
C PHE A 240 14.30 -8.62 9.18
N ASP A 241 14.10 -9.20 8.01
CA ASP A 241 14.23 -10.64 7.83
C ASP A 241 14.68 -11.05 6.43
N LYS A 242 15.26 -12.26 6.38
CA LYS A 242 15.47 -13.07 5.17
C LYS A 242 14.85 -14.42 5.45
N GLU A 243 13.69 -14.68 4.86
CA GLU A 243 12.92 -15.88 5.18
C GLU A 243 12.11 -16.42 3.99
N ILE A 244 11.42 -17.53 4.21
CA ILE A 244 10.37 -18.04 3.32
C ILE A 244 9.05 -17.91 4.05
N ILE A 245 8.15 -17.07 3.54
CA ILE A 245 6.78 -16.94 4.05
C ILE A 245 5.84 -17.86 3.26
N LYS A 246 4.70 -18.22 3.85
CA LYS A 246 3.57 -18.78 3.11
C LYS A 246 2.43 -17.78 3.00
N VAL A 247 1.92 -17.59 1.79
CA VAL A 247 0.79 -16.71 1.49
C VAL A 247 -0.42 -17.51 1.01
N ALA A 248 -1.62 -17.08 1.36
CA ALA A 248 -2.89 -17.66 0.94
C ALA A 248 -3.61 -16.72 -0.04
N ASP A 249 -4.92 -16.51 0.13
CA ASP A 249 -5.73 -15.68 -0.76
C ASP A 249 -5.35 -14.19 -0.73
N PRO A 250 -5.54 -13.50 -1.87
CA PRO A 250 -5.52 -12.05 -1.91
C PRO A 250 -6.75 -11.49 -1.21
N ILE A 251 -6.52 -10.50 -0.35
CA ILE A 251 -7.60 -9.87 0.43
C ILE A 251 -7.67 -8.36 0.24
N LEU A 252 -6.61 -7.71 -0.25
CA LEU A 252 -6.62 -6.29 -0.60
C LEU A 252 -6.09 -6.03 -2.02
N LEU A 253 -6.62 -4.98 -2.63
CA LEU A 253 -6.05 -4.27 -3.78
C LEU A 253 -5.68 -2.86 -3.32
N CYS A 254 -4.38 -2.56 -3.24
CA CYS A 254 -3.87 -1.23 -2.93
C CYS A 254 -3.61 -0.46 -4.22
N VAL A 255 -4.08 0.78 -4.29
CA VAL A 255 -3.97 1.62 -5.48
C VAL A 255 -3.35 2.99 -5.18
N PRO A 256 -2.48 3.51 -6.07
CA PRO A 256 -1.94 4.86 -5.97
C PRO A 256 -3.08 5.86 -5.85
N SER A 257 -2.95 6.75 -4.87
CA SER A 257 -3.97 7.73 -4.51
C SER A 257 -3.29 9.04 -4.10
N ARG A 258 -3.90 10.16 -4.47
CA ARG A 258 -3.56 11.45 -3.86
C ARG A 258 -4.48 11.68 -2.66
N LYS A 259 -4.00 12.45 -1.69
CA LYS A 259 -4.76 12.81 -0.50
C LYS A 259 -4.59 14.28 -0.15
N GLN A 260 -5.66 14.88 0.34
CA GLN A 260 -5.66 16.15 1.06
C GLN A 260 -6.46 16.03 2.36
N LEU A 261 -6.14 16.85 3.36
CA LEU A 261 -6.99 16.96 4.55
C LEU A 261 -8.34 17.58 4.15
N ALA A 262 -9.44 17.11 4.76
CA ALA A 262 -10.69 17.86 4.69
C ALA A 262 -10.52 19.14 5.52
N GLY A 263 -10.87 20.29 4.95
CA GLY A 263 -10.88 21.58 5.64
C GLY A 263 -11.98 21.69 6.69
#